data_AF-A0A2A2GVN7-F1
#
_entry.id   AF-A0A2A2GVN7-F1
#
_cell.length_a   1.000
_cell.length_b   1.000
_cell.length_c   1.000
_cell.angle_alpha   90.00
_cell.angle_beta   90.00
_cell.angle_gamma   90.00
#
_symmetry.space_group_name_H-M   'P 1'
#
loop_
_entity.id
_entity.type
_entity.pdbx_description
1 polymer ?
#
loop_
_entity_poly.entity_id
_entity_poly.type
_entity_poly.pdbx_seq_one_letter_code
_entity_poly.pdbx_strand_id
1 'polypeptide(L)'
;MNISIDNLPNDINLLKQIIVDFQRENLHWQEKYQILLEELNLCRRKRFGRSAEPLSPQGEVFNEAEVEAHRPDGAPSDDEACETQLSDVNDSITDDAVPDATVPSPAKKRRPRLPPHLPRREIIIHLPSGEQACDCCHQPMHVMGGEVREELEFIPAHVQVTRYIREKYGCRYCEQHGTEGSVKVAPPPPALIPKSYA
;
A
#
# COMPACT_ATOMS: atom_id res chain seq x y z
N MET A 1 -20.36 32.79 -32.56
CA MET A 1 -20.64 33.38 -33.88
C MET A 1 -22.05 32.97 -34.25
N ASN A 2 -23.00 33.92 -34.23
CA ASN A 2 -24.40 33.61 -34.50
C ASN A 2 -24.57 33.52 -36.02
N ILE A 3 -24.70 32.30 -36.53
CA ILE A 3 -25.04 32.05 -37.93
C ILE A 3 -26.55 32.30 -38.03
N SER A 4 -26.93 33.49 -38.47
CA SER A 4 -28.34 33.82 -38.74
C SER A 4 -28.77 33.20 -40.07
N ILE A 5 -29.97 32.62 -40.09
CA ILE A 5 -30.55 31.90 -41.25
C ILE A 5 -30.67 32.81 -42.48
N ASP A 6 -30.88 34.11 -42.25
CA ASP A 6 -31.09 35.12 -43.30
C ASP A 6 -29.86 35.40 -44.18
N ASN A 7 -28.67 34.92 -43.78
CA ASN A 7 -27.40 35.13 -44.51
C ASN A 7 -26.96 33.88 -45.31
N LEU A 8 -27.78 32.83 -45.40
CA LEU A 8 -27.43 31.63 -46.16
C LEU A 8 -27.71 31.81 -47.67
N PRO A 9 -26.87 31.24 -48.56
CA PRO A 9 -27.16 31.20 -49.99
C PRO A 9 -28.47 30.47 -50.29
N ASN A 10 -29.28 31.00 -51.21
CA ASN A 10 -30.56 30.37 -51.64
C ASN A 10 -30.37 29.25 -52.67
N ASP A 11 -29.15 29.00 -53.13
CA ASP A 11 -28.84 27.96 -54.11
C ASP A 11 -28.73 26.58 -53.45
N ILE A 12 -29.61 25.66 -53.86
CA ILE A 12 -29.71 24.30 -53.30
C ILE A 12 -28.37 23.53 -53.39
N ASN A 13 -27.62 23.71 -54.47
CA ASN A 13 -26.34 23.01 -54.66
C ASN A 13 -25.24 23.56 -53.74
N LEU A 14 -25.20 24.87 -53.53
CA LEU A 14 -24.24 25.50 -52.61
C LEU A 14 -24.55 25.11 -51.16
N LEU A 15 -25.83 25.08 -50.78
CA LEU A 15 -26.25 24.61 -49.46
C LEU A 15 -25.83 23.15 -49.21
N LYS A 16 -25.99 22.27 -50.20
CA LYS A 16 -25.54 20.87 -50.10
C LYS A 16 -24.03 20.76 -49.89
N GLN A 17 -23.23 21.58 -50.59
CA GLN A 17 -21.78 21.61 -50.41
C GLN A 17 -21.39 22.07 -49.00
N ILE A 18 -21.98 23.18 -48.54
CA ILE A 18 -21.76 23.71 -47.20
C ILE A 18 -22.12 22.69 -46.12
N ILE A 19 -23.22 21.95 -46.27
CA ILE A 19 -23.61 20.89 -45.34
C ILE A 19 -22.56 19.78 -45.30
N VAL A 20 -22.06 19.34 -46.47
CA VAL A 20 -21.02 18.30 -46.54
C VAL A 20 -19.71 18.77 -45.88
N ASP A 21 -19.31 20.03 -46.11
CA ASP A 21 -18.11 20.58 -45.50
C ASP A 21 -18.27 20.74 -43.97
N PHE A 22 -19.43 21.21 -43.50
CA PHE A 22 -19.73 21.24 -42.06
C PHE A 22 -19.77 19.83 -41.44
N GLN A 23 -20.28 18.83 -42.16
CA GLN A 23 -20.24 17.43 -41.70
C GLN A 23 -18.81 16.94 -41.58
N ARG A 24 -17.94 17.25 -42.55
CA ARG A 24 -16.51 16.92 -42.50
C ARG A 24 -15.82 17.59 -41.32
N GLU A 25 -16.08 18.88 -41.08
CA GLU A 25 -15.52 19.60 -39.95
C GLU A 25 -16.01 19.03 -38.62
N ASN A 26 -17.29 18.69 -38.49
CA ASN A 26 -17.83 18.06 -37.28
C ASN A 26 -17.17 16.70 -36.99
N LEU A 27 -16.95 15.86 -38.01
CA LEU A 27 -16.24 14.59 -37.86
C LEU A 27 -14.79 14.82 -37.39
N HIS A 28 -14.08 15.76 -38.01
CA HIS A 28 -12.73 16.14 -37.61
C HIS A 28 -12.65 16.62 -36.15
N TRP A 29 -13.60 17.44 -35.71
CA TRP A 29 -13.66 17.90 -34.33
C TRP A 29 -14.00 16.78 -33.35
N GLN A 30 -14.86 15.83 -33.75
CA GLN A 30 -15.19 14.65 -32.96
C GLN A 30 -13.97 13.73 -32.77
N GLU A 31 -13.20 13.46 -33.83
CA GLU A 31 -11.96 12.68 -33.75
C GLU A 31 -10.94 13.35 -32.82
N LYS A 32 -10.72 14.66 -32.97
CA LYS A 32 -9.84 15.43 -32.08
C LYS A 32 -10.27 15.36 -30.62
N TYR A 33 -11.58 15.46 -30.38
CA TYR A 33 -12.13 15.37 -29.03
C TYR A 33 -11.86 13.98 -28.41
N GLN A 34 -12.04 12.91 -29.18
CA GLN A 34 -11.75 11.54 -28.72
C GLN A 34 -10.26 11.38 -28.36
N ILE A 35 -9.35 11.83 -29.23
CA ILE A 35 -7.91 11.77 -28.97
C ILE A 35 -7.56 12.51 -27.67
N LEU A 36 -8.09 13.72 -27.49
CA LEU A 36 -7.81 14.52 -26.30
C LEU A 36 -8.32 13.84 -25.02
N LEU A 37 -9.49 13.21 -25.08
CA LEU A 37 -10.03 12.43 -23.97
C LEU A 37 -9.16 11.23 -23.63
N GLU A 38 -8.65 10.51 -24.63
CA GLU A 38 -7.72 9.39 -24.42
C GLU A 38 -6.42 9.85 -23.75
N GLU A 39 -5.84 10.96 -24.21
CA GLU A 39 -4.64 11.56 -23.61
C GLU A 39 -4.88 11.96 -22.16
N LEU A 40 -6.02 12.59 -21.85
CA LEU A 40 -6.40 12.95 -20.48
C LEU A 40 -6.57 11.73 -19.60
N ASN A 41 -7.23 10.68 -20.11
CA ASN A 41 -7.39 9.43 -19.39
C ASN A 41 -6.05 8.74 -19.13
N LEU A 42 -5.14 8.73 -20.10
CA LEU A 42 -3.77 8.23 -19.94
C LEU A 42 -3.00 9.03 -18.89
N CYS A 43 -3.07 10.37 -18.92
CA CYS A 43 -2.44 11.23 -17.91
C CYS A 43 -3.03 10.99 -16.52
N ARG A 44 -4.35 10.84 -16.40
CA ARG A 44 -5.03 10.55 -15.14
C ARG A 44 -4.62 9.18 -14.60
N ARG A 45 -4.53 8.15 -15.44
CA ARG A 45 -4.02 6.81 -15.06
C ARG A 45 -2.54 6.84 -14.67
N LYS A 46 -1.70 7.62 -15.33
CA LYS A 46 -0.28 7.78 -14.94
C LYS A 46 -0.13 8.49 -13.60
N ARG A 47 -0.96 9.51 -13.34
CA ARG A 47 -0.88 10.34 -12.12
C ARG A 47 -1.56 9.70 -10.91
N PHE A 48 -2.67 8.99 -11.12
CA PHE A 48 -3.55 8.46 -10.06
C PHE A 48 -3.90 6.97 -10.22
N GLY A 49 -3.38 6.27 -11.24
CA GLY A 49 -3.58 4.82 -11.40
C GLY A 49 -2.72 3.99 -10.46
N ARG A 50 -2.63 2.67 -10.69
CA ARG A 50 -2.01 1.65 -9.80
C ARG A 50 -0.59 1.92 -9.27
N SER A 51 0.12 2.93 -9.76
CA SER A 51 1.39 3.42 -9.18
C SER A 51 1.22 4.45 -8.05
N ALA A 52 0.01 4.97 -7.81
CA ALA A 52 -0.30 5.97 -6.79
C ALA A 52 -0.92 5.36 -5.52
N GLU A 53 -1.58 4.20 -5.62
CA GLU A 53 -2.10 3.45 -4.47
C GLU A 53 -1.94 1.95 -4.72
N PRO A 54 -1.22 1.19 -3.88
CA PRO A 54 -1.39 -0.24 -3.87
C PRO A 54 -2.79 -0.51 -3.32
N LEU A 55 -3.78 -0.62 -4.21
CA LEU A 55 -5.12 -1.08 -3.88
C LEU A 55 -4.98 -2.53 -3.38
N SER A 56 -5.18 -2.72 -2.08
CA SER A 56 -5.31 -4.03 -1.47
C SER A 56 -6.42 -4.81 -2.18
N PRO A 57 -6.33 -6.15 -2.31
CA PRO A 57 -7.41 -7.00 -2.82
C PRO A 57 -8.76 -6.84 -2.07
N GLN A 58 -8.81 -6.07 -0.99
CA GLN A 58 -10.05 -5.69 -0.28
C GLN A 58 -10.84 -4.55 -0.94
N GLY A 59 -10.37 -3.95 -2.04
CA GLY A 59 -11.10 -2.88 -2.74
C GLY A 59 -12.43 -3.31 -3.34
N GLU A 60 -12.61 -4.60 -3.60
CA GLU A 60 -13.84 -5.19 -4.15
C GLU A 60 -14.92 -5.43 -3.07
N VAL A 61 -14.60 -5.22 -1.79
CA VAL A 61 -15.49 -5.51 -0.65
C VAL A 61 -16.58 -4.42 -0.48
N PHE A 62 -16.41 -3.25 -1.08
CA PHE A 62 -17.34 -2.12 -0.93
C PHE A 62 -18.26 -1.87 -2.13
N ASN A 63 -18.36 -2.82 -3.07
CA ASN A 63 -19.21 -2.69 -4.26
C ASN A 63 -20.64 -3.22 -4.10
N GLU A 64 -21.04 -3.60 -2.88
CA GLU A 64 -22.39 -4.15 -2.59
C GLU A 64 -23.51 -3.20 -3.03
N ALA A 65 -23.32 -1.88 -2.91
CA ALA A 65 -24.30 -0.88 -3.33
C ALA A 65 -24.47 -0.79 -4.86
N GLU A 66 -23.40 -0.97 -5.64
CA GLU A 66 -23.50 -1.03 -7.11
C GLU A 66 -24.15 -2.35 -7.56
N VAL A 67 -23.82 -3.46 -6.88
CA VAL A 67 -24.45 -4.76 -7.15
C VAL A 67 -25.95 -4.72 -6.88
N GLU A 68 -26.38 -4.11 -5.77
CA GLU A 68 -27.80 -3.98 -5.45
C GLU A 68 -28.52 -3.00 -6.38
N ALA A 69 -27.86 -1.92 -6.81
CA ALA A 69 -28.41 -0.98 -7.80
C ALA A 69 -28.57 -1.61 -9.20
N HIS A 70 -27.78 -2.62 -9.51
CA HIS A 70 -27.89 -3.41 -10.74
C HIS A 70 -28.76 -4.66 -10.60
N ARG A 71 -29.30 -4.93 -9.41
CA ARG A 71 -30.27 -6.00 -9.20
C ARG A 71 -31.58 -5.61 -9.89
N PRO A 72 -32.12 -6.44 -10.79
CA PRO A 72 -33.44 -6.17 -11.36
C PRO A 72 -34.51 -6.29 -10.27
N ASP A 73 -35.44 -5.33 -10.25
CA ASP A 73 -36.54 -5.29 -9.28
C ASP A 73 -37.35 -6.60 -9.29
N GLY A 74 -37.21 -7.41 -8.22
CA GLY A 74 -38.01 -8.62 -7.99
C GLY A 74 -37.28 -9.97 -7.86
N ALA A 75 -35.95 -10.01 -7.79
CA ALA A 75 -35.22 -11.27 -7.57
C ALA A 75 -35.23 -11.70 -6.08
N PRO A 76 -35.50 -12.98 -5.73
CA PRO A 76 -35.50 -13.46 -4.35
C PRO A 76 -34.11 -13.32 -3.69
N SER A 77 -34.10 -13.19 -2.36
CA SER A 77 -32.88 -13.24 -1.55
C SER A 77 -32.47 -14.70 -1.35
N ASP A 78 -31.45 -15.15 -2.08
CA ASP A 78 -30.86 -16.47 -1.89
C ASP A 78 -29.83 -16.42 -0.75
N ASP A 79 -30.34 -16.44 0.48
CA ASP A 79 -29.60 -16.95 1.64
C ASP A 79 -29.60 -18.50 1.55
N GLU A 80 -28.71 -19.11 0.74
CA GLU A 80 -28.15 -20.47 0.95
C GLU A 80 -27.22 -20.92 -0.21
N ALA A 81 -25.93 -21.07 0.11
CA ALA A 81 -24.88 -21.94 -0.46
C ALA A 81 -24.82 -22.30 -1.97
N CYS A 82 -23.67 -22.02 -2.61
CA CYS A 82 -22.94 -23.01 -3.43
C CYS A 82 -21.50 -22.57 -3.76
N GLU A 83 -20.51 -23.38 -3.34
CA GLU A 83 -19.15 -23.40 -3.90
C GLU A 83 -19.20 -23.82 -5.38
N THR A 84 -18.41 -23.20 -6.26
CA THR A 84 -17.88 -23.95 -7.43
C THR A 84 -16.59 -23.35 -7.96
N GLN A 85 -15.55 -24.18 -7.86
CA GLN A 85 -14.23 -24.07 -8.47
C GLN A 85 -14.30 -24.23 -10.00
N LEU A 86 -13.54 -23.44 -10.76
CA LEU A 86 -12.94 -23.78 -12.07
C LEU A 86 -11.87 -22.69 -12.36
N SER A 87 -10.65 -22.91 -12.86
CA SER A 87 -9.82 -24.09 -13.15
C SER A 87 -8.52 -23.55 -13.73
N ASP A 88 -7.39 -24.17 -13.37
CA ASP A 88 -6.05 -23.93 -13.93
C ASP A 88 -6.02 -23.93 -15.47
N VAL A 89 -5.31 -22.96 -16.05
CA VAL A 89 -4.69 -23.12 -17.38
C VAL A 89 -3.21 -22.79 -17.26
N ASN A 90 -2.44 -23.86 -17.23
CA ASN A 90 -1.01 -23.95 -17.43
C ASN A 90 -0.65 -23.52 -18.85
N ASP A 91 0.20 -22.50 -19.01
CA ASP A 91 0.96 -22.31 -20.24
C ASP A 91 2.45 -22.28 -19.88
N SER A 92 3.05 -23.46 -20.03
CA SER A 92 4.48 -23.69 -19.93
C SER A 92 5.17 -23.25 -21.22
N ILE A 93 6.05 -22.25 -21.12
CA ILE A 93 7.16 -22.06 -22.06
C ILE A 93 8.45 -21.96 -21.24
N THR A 94 9.08 -23.11 -21.06
CA THR A 94 10.53 -23.31 -20.86
C THR A 94 11.21 -23.16 -22.24
N ASP A 95 12.45 -22.78 -22.47
CA ASP A 95 13.67 -22.59 -21.67
C ASP A 95 14.63 -21.82 -22.61
N ASP A 96 15.48 -20.94 -22.09
CA ASP A 96 16.90 -20.86 -22.51
C ASP A 96 17.61 -19.79 -21.68
N ALA A 97 18.51 -20.28 -20.83
CA ALA A 97 19.31 -19.51 -19.90
C ALA A 97 20.59 -18.98 -20.55
N VAL A 98 20.95 -17.73 -20.24
CA VAL A 98 22.35 -17.35 -19.96
C VAL A 98 22.36 -16.30 -18.83
N PRO A 99 23.17 -16.49 -17.76
CA PRO A 99 23.23 -15.58 -16.63
C PRO A 99 24.42 -14.62 -16.77
N ASP A 100 24.19 -13.31 -16.81
CA ASP A 100 25.18 -12.36 -16.28
C ASP A 100 24.56 -10.99 -15.99
N ALA A 101 25.21 -10.26 -15.09
CA ALA A 101 24.85 -9.00 -14.47
C ALA A 101 23.93 -9.12 -13.24
N THR A 102 24.58 -9.36 -12.09
CA THR A 102 24.07 -9.00 -10.77
C THR A 102 23.78 -7.49 -10.72
N VAL A 103 22.57 -7.10 -11.13
CA VAL A 103 22.05 -5.76 -10.87
C VAL A 103 21.90 -5.64 -9.35
N PRO A 104 22.52 -4.65 -8.69
CA PRO A 104 22.31 -4.44 -7.27
C PRO A 104 20.83 -4.19 -7.05
N SER A 105 20.15 -5.11 -6.34
CA SER A 105 18.77 -4.89 -5.92
C SER A 105 18.71 -3.55 -5.21
N PRO A 106 17.79 -2.63 -5.56
CA PRO A 106 17.72 -1.33 -4.92
C PRO A 106 17.55 -1.54 -3.42
N ALA A 107 18.47 -1.00 -2.63
CA ALA A 107 18.42 -1.09 -1.18
C ALA A 107 17.04 -0.62 -0.72
N LYS A 108 16.29 -1.52 -0.07
CA LYS A 108 14.95 -1.21 0.45
C LYS A 108 15.06 0.06 1.28
N LYS A 109 14.38 1.13 0.85
CA LYS A 109 14.34 2.40 1.57
C LYS A 109 13.87 2.09 2.99
N ARG A 110 14.78 2.19 3.97
CA ARG A 110 14.44 2.03 5.38
C ARG A 110 13.44 3.13 5.70
N ARG A 111 12.37 2.79 6.42
CA ARG A 111 11.37 3.79 6.77
C ARG A 111 12.04 4.91 7.57
N PRO A 112 11.70 6.19 7.31
CA PRO A 112 12.31 7.31 8.00
C PRO A 112 12.05 7.20 9.51
N ARG A 113 13.04 7.61 10.31
CA ARG A 113 12.88 7.71 11.77
C ARG A 113 11.88 8.82 12.08
N LEU A 114 11.22 8.72 13.25
CA LEU A 114 10.33 9.78 13.69
C LEU A 114 11.12 11.08 13.93
N PRO A 115 10.51 12.25 13.68
CA PRO A 115 11.20 13.53 13.83
C PRO A 115 11.82 13.75 15.22
N PRO A 116 13.01 14.39 15.32
CA PRO A 116 13.68 14.62 16.60
C PRO A 116 12.96 15.61 17.51
N HIS A 117 12.16 16.52 16.96
CA HIS A 117 11.50 17.61 17.70
C HIS A 117 10.25 17.17 18.49
N LEU A 118 9.72 15.97 18.24
CA LEU A 118 8.58 15.46 18.98
C LEU A 118 9.00 15.06 20.41
N PRO A 119 8.18 15.35 21.44
CA PRO A 119 8.47 14.94 22.81
C PRO A 119 8.53 13.41 22.90
N ARG A 120 9.55 12.88 23.59
CA ARG A 120 9.77 11.44 23.76
C ARG A 120 9.49 11.01 25.19
N ARG A 121 8.70 9.95 25.36
CA ARG A 121 8.48 9.25 26.64
C ARG A 121 9.19 7.91 26.60
N GLU A 122 10.13 7.67 27.51
CA GLU A 122 10.88 6.41 27.56
C GLU A 122 10.22 5.42 28.53
N ILE A 123 10.00 4.19 28.06
CA ILE A 123 9.46 3.06 28.84
C ILE A 123 10.48 1.93 28.76
N ILE A 124 11.14 1.64 29.89
CA ILE A 124 12.11 0.57 29.99
C ILE A 124 11.39 -0.72 30.38
N ILE A 125 11.56 -1.76 29.57
CA ILE A 125 10.98 -3.08 29.80
C ILE A 125 12.10 -3.99 30.32
N HIS A 126 12.01 -4.32 31.60
CA HIS A 126 12.91 -5.26 32.27
C HIS A 126 12.43 -6.70 32.11
N LEU A 127 13.37 -7.64 32.23
CA LEU A 127 13.05 -9.07 32.30
C LEU A 127 12.41 -9.37 33.68
N PRO A 128 11.39 -10.25 33.77
CA PRO A 128 10.80 -10.61 35.06
C PRO A 128 11.86 -11.18 36.01
N SER A 129 11.72 -10.92 37.31
CA SER A 129 12.72 -11.29 38.33
C SER A 129 13.08 -12.78 38.33
N GLY A 130 12.15 -13.67 37.96
CA GLY A 130 12.38 -15.11 37.86
C GLY A 130 13.32 -15.54 36.73
N GLU A 131 13.53 -14.69 35.71
CA GLU A 131 14.34 -15.01 34.53
C GLU A 131 15.68 -14.28 34.49
N GLN A 132 15.97 -13.42 35.49
CA GLN A 132 17.21 -12.66 35.60
C GLN A 132 18.43 -13.49 36.05
N ALA A 133 18.28 -14.81 36.17
CA ALA A 133 19.37 -15.74 36.42
C ALA A 133 19.74 -16.51 35.14
N CYS A 134 21.04 -16.78 34.97
CA CYS A 134 21.53 -17.57 33.85
C CYS A 134 21.11 -19.03 33.97
N ASP A 135 20.71 -19.67 32.87
CA ASP A 135 20.27 -21.08 32.87
C ASP A 135 21.42 -22.07 33.11
N CYS A 136 22.67 -21.66 32.83
CA CYS A 136 23.84 -22.53 32.95
C CYS A 136 24.50 -22.47 34.33
N CYS A 137 24.69 -21.26 34.87
CA CYS A 137 25.46 -21.05 36.10
C CYS A 137 24.61 -20.49 37.26
N HIS A 138 23.39 -20.01 36.99
CA HIS A 138 22.48 -19.38 37.96
C HIS A 138 22.98 -18.06 38.57
N GLN A 139 24.09 -17.50 38.08
CA GLN A 139 24.49 -16.14 38.43
C GLN A 139 23.49 -15.09 37.90
N PRO A 140 23.37 -13.94 38.59
CA PRO A 140 22.55 -12.83 38.11
C PRO A 140 23.09 -12.29 36.79
N MET A 141 22.20 -12.14 35.82
CA MET A 141 22.52 -11.60 34.51
C MET A 141 22.58 -10.08 34.56
N HIS A 142 23.47 -9.49 33.75
CA HIS A 142 23.65 -8.05 33.67
C HIS A 142 23.08 -7.50 32.36
N VAL A 143 22.67 -6.24 32.36
CA VAL A 143 22.20 -5.55 31.15
C VAL A 143 23.38 -5.32 30.20
N MET A 144 23.28 -5.85 28.98
CA MET A 144 24.30 -5.70 27.93
C MET A 144 23.93 -4.63 26.90
N GLY A 145 22.64 -4.28 26.79
CA GLY A 145 22.16 -3.31 25.82
C GLY A 145 20.64 -3.34 25.71
N GLY A 146 20.06 -2.54 24.81
CA GLY A 146 18.62 -2.47 24.63
C GLY A 146 18.20 -2.40 23.17
N GLU A 147 17.09 -3.03 22.85
CA GLU A 147 16.37 -2.82 21.59
C GLU A 147 15.35 -1.69 21.75
N VAL A 148 15.42 -0.71 20.85
CA VAL A 148 14.56 0.47 20.90
C VAL A 148 13.47 0.38 19.84
N ARG A 149 12.21 0.48 20.26
CA ARG A 149 11.03 0.62 19.41
C ARG A 149 10.39 1.97 19.67
N GLU A 150 10.09 2.73 18.61
CA GLU A 150 9.46 4.05 18.69
C GLU A 150 8.04 3.97 18.12
N GLU A 151 7.06 4.49 18.85
CA GLU A 151 5.64 4.55 18.47
C GLU A 151 5.13 6.00 18.57
N LEU A 152 4.29 6.41 17.63
CA LEU A 152 3.65 7.72 17.64
C LEU A 152 2.33 7.63 18.43
N GLU A 153 2.25 8.34 19.55
CA GLU A 153 1.04 8.44 20.35
C GLU A 153 0.35 9.76 20.06
N PHE A 154 -0.90 9.69 19.59
CA PHE A 154 -1.74 10.85 19.33
C PHE A 154 -2.63 11.12 20.55
N ILE A 155 -2.32 12.19 21.28
CA ILE A 155 -3.17 12.73 22.33
C ILE A 155 -3.97 13.88 21.69
N PRO A 156 -5.28 14.05 21.94
CA PRO A 156 -6.09 15.07 21.26
C PRO A 156 -5.52 16.50 21.26
N ALA A 157 -4.63 16.82 22.21
CA ALA A 157 -3.96 18.12 22.33
C ALA A 157 -2.52 18.17 21.77
N HIS A 158 -1.81 17.04 21.65
CA HIS A 158 -0.42 17.01 21.18
C HIS A 158 0.01 15.61 20.75
N VAL A 159 1.06 15.54 19.94
CA VAL A 159 1.64 14.28 19.50
C VAL A 159 2.93 14.02 20.28
N GLN A 160 3.08 12.81 20.81
CA GLN A 160 4.30 12.37 21.48
C GLN A 160 4.81 11.05 20.90
N VAL A 161 6.07 10.76 21.14
CA VAL A 161 6.70 9.51 20.71
C VAL A 161 7.00 8.67 21.94
N THR A 162 6.38 7.50 22.04
CA THR A 162 6.66 6.54 23.11
C THR A 162 7.77 5.60 22.66
N ARG A 163 8.87 5.59 23.40
CA ARG A 163 10.07 4.80 23.14
C ARG A 163 10.11 3.62 24.11
N TYR A 164 9.87 2.43 23.60
CA TYR A 164 10.04 1.19 24.35
C TYR A 164 11.47 0.70 24.23
N ILE A 165 12.16 0.57 25.37
CA ILE A 165 13.53 0.07 25.47
C ILE A 165 13.45 -1.32 26.10
N ARG A 166 13.69 -2.35 25.29
CA ARG A 166 13.73 -3.75 25.75
C ARG A 166 15.15 -4.11 26.13
N GLU A 167 15.41 -4.30 27.41
CA GLU A 167 16.74 -4.64 27.89
C GLU A 167 17.12 -6.08 27.50
N LYS A 168 18.39 -6.23 27.10
CA LYS A 168 19.06 -7.51 26.86
C LYS A 168 19.95 -7.82 28.03
N TYR A 169 19.84 -9.02 28.54
CA TYR A 169 20.61 -9.54 29.65
C TYR A 169 21.58 -10.60 29.15
N GLY A 170 22.82 -10.55 29.65
CA GLY A 170 23.84 -11.56 29.41
C GLY A 170 24.55 -11.96 30.70
N CYS A 171 25.21 -13.11 30.69
CA CYS A 171 25.93 -13.61 31.85
C CYS A 171 27.44 -13.36 31.73
N ARG A 172 27.99 -12.52 32.62
CA ARG A 172 29.44 -12.22 32.65
C ARG A 172 30.29 -13.47 32.89
N TYR A 173 29.81 -14.40 33.68
CA TYR A 173 30.54 -15.62 34.01
C TYR A 173 30.66 -16.53 32.78
N CYS A 174 29.57 -16.76 32.04
CA CYS A 174 29.59 -17.54 30.81
C CYS A 174 30.42 -16.85 29.71
N GLU A 175 30.37 -15.51 29.61
CA GLU A 175 31.21 -14.76 28.67
C GLU A 175 32.71 -14.91 28.94
N GLN A 176 33.11 -15.08 30.20
CA GLN A 176 34.52 -15.20 30.61
C GLN A 176 35.03 -16.64 30.63
N HIS A 177 34.16 -17.63 30.88
CA HIS A 177 34.54 -19.01 31.17
C HIS A 177 33.93 -20.07 30.26
N GLY A 178 33.02 -19.73 29.34
CA GLY A 178 32.28 -20.70 28.52
C GLY A 178 32.18 -20.33 27.04
N THR A 179 32.08 -21.35 26.18
CA THR A 179 31.94 -21.22 24.73
C THR A 179 30.53 -20.85 24.27
N GLU A 180 29.53 -20.87 25.16
CA GLU A 180 28.12 -20.57 24.84
C GLU A 180 27.50 -19.65 25.91
N GLY A 181 27.17 -18.40 25.53
CA GLY A 181 26.51 -17.43 26.39
C GLY A 181 25.01 -17.36 26.09
N SER A 182 24.16 -17.67 27.10
CA SER A 182 22.71 -17.45 27.00
C SER A 182 22.40 -15.95 27.13
N VAL A 183 21.80 -15.37 26.10
CA VAL A 183 21.32 -13.99 26.08
C VAL A 183 19.81 -14.00 26.18
N LYS A 184 19.26 -13.39 27.23
CA LYS A 184 17.82 -13.25 27.44
C LYS A 184 17.39 -11.83 27.09
N VAL A 185 16.29 -11.70 26.36
CA VAL A 185 15.75 -10.40 25.93
C VAL A 185 14.37 -10.21 26.52
N ALA A 186 14.11 -9.04 27.10
CA ALA A 186 12.79 -8.72 27.63
C ALA A 186 11.70 -8.87 26.54
N PRO A 187 10.51 -9.40 26.87
CA PRO A 187 9.47 -9.66 25.88
C PRO A 187 9.02 -8.37 25.17
N PRO A 188 8.61 -8.45 23.89
CA PRO A 188 8.14 -7.27 23.17
C PRO A 188 6.78 -6.80 23.73
N PRO A 189 6.52 -5.49 23.77
CA PRO A 189 5.19 -4.99 24.12
C PRO A 189 4.18 -5.43 23.04
N PRO A 190 2.93 -5.73 23.44
CA PRO A 190 1.88 -6.13 22.50
C PRO A 190 1.61 -4.98 21.52
N ALA A 191 1.70 -5.28 20.22
CA ALA A 191 1.37 -4.33 19.16
C ALA A 191 -0.08 -4.54 18.73
N LEU A 192 -0.86 -3.47 18.60
CA LEU A 192 -2.21 -3.55 18.03
C LEU A 192 -2.15 -3.92 16.54
N ILE A 193 -1.16 -3.37 15.81
CA ILE A 193 -0.98 -3.62 14.38
C ILE A 193 0.48 -4.05 14.12
N PRO A 194 0.72 -5.18 13.44
CA PRO A 194 2.09 -5.63 13.16
C PRO A 194 2.80 -4.66 12.18
N LYS A 195 4.05 -4.31 12.49
CA LYS A 195 4.91 -3.43 11.65
C LYS A 195 4.35 -2.02 11.44
N SER A 196 3.54 -1.53 12.37
CA SER A 196 2.97 -0.18 12.41
C SER A 196 3.86 0.81 13.18
N TYR A 197 3.64 2.12 12.98
CA TYR A 197 4.17 3.17 13.88
C TYR A 197 3.21 3.54 15.00
N ALA A 198 1.95 3.12 14.87
CA ALA A 198 0.88 3.20 15.86
C ALA A 198 0.75 1.89 16.63
#